data_AF-A0AAW1JIW8-F1
#
_entry.id   AF-A0AAW1JIW8-F1
#
_cell.length_a   1.000
_cell.length_b   1.000
_cell.length_c   1.000
_cell.angle_alpha   90.00
_cell.angle_beta   90.00
_cell.angle_gamma   90.00
#
_symmetry.space_group_name_H-M   'P 1'
#
loop_
_entity.id
_entity.type
_entity.pdbx_description
1 polymer ?
#
loop_
_entity_poly.entity_id
_entity_poly.type
_entity_poly.pdbx_seq_one_letter_code
_entity_poly.pdbx_strand_id
1 'polypeptide(L)'
;MFCLGKNIQQQSGLAVGRITGLDPAGPSFTYVTSSYRLSENDAVNVATIITDSYGYGINRSLGQVNFLPNGGSASQPGCYIVVCSHNRACLFFTEGILSNNFVTRQCSSYTYYSLGLCRGNPQNVLGENVDFSLTGDFYLNTNARSPYAQG
;
A
#
# COMPACT_ATOMS: atom_id res chain seq x y z
N MET A 1 -12.25 -3.56 -9.03
CA MET A 1 -12.55 -2.10 -8.97
C MET A 1 -11.85 -1.46 -10.17
N PHE A 2 -12.57 -1.26 -11.28
CA PHE A 2 -11.96 -0.93 -12.57
C PHE A 2 -11.93 0.59 -12.79
N CYS A 3 -10.72 1.17 -12.89
CA CYS A 3 -10.40 2.51 -13.42
C CYS A 3 -11.31 3.69 -13.03
N LEU A 4 -11.89 3.71 -11.83
CA LEU A 4 -12.85 4.76 -11.43
C LEU A 4 -12.25 6.16 -11.55
N GLY A 5 -11.03 6.37 -11.05
CA GLY A 5 -10.34 7.66 -11.13
C GLY A 5 -10.19 8.18 -12.55
N LYS A 6 -9.71 7.31 -13.46
CA LYS A 6 -9.58 7.64 -14.89
C LYS A 6 -10.91 8.01 -15.53
N ASN A 7 -11.97 7.24 -15.25
CA ASN A 7 -13.29 7.49 -15.83
C ASN A 7 -13.87 8.82 -15.34
N ILE A 8 -13.73 9.14 -14.05
CA ILE A 8 -14.15 10.43 -13.49
C ILE A 8 -13.39 11.57 -14.18
N GLN A 9 -12.07 11.45 -14.33
CA GLN A 9 -11.27 12.48 -15.00
C GLN A 9 -11.63 12.66 -16.47
N GLN A 10 -11.89 11.58 -17.21
CA GLN A 10 -12.31 11.64 -18.61
C GLN A 10 -13.70 12.27 -18.79
N GLN A 11 -14.63 12.04 -17.86
CA GLN A 11 -16.00 12.54 -17.96
C GLN A 11 -16.15 13.97 -17.44
N SER A 12 -15.46 14.31 -16.35
CA SER A 12 -15.61 15.59 -15.66
C SER A 12 -14.49 16.59 -15.94
N GLY A 13 -13.36 16.13 -16.47
CA GLY A 13 -12.12 16.91 -16.55
C GLY A 13 -11.43 17.11 -15.19
N LEU A 14 -12.01 16.61 -14.09
CA LEU A 14 -11.52 16.78 -12.73
C LEU A 14 -10.85 15.50 -12.22
N ALA A 15 -9.68 15.66 -11.60
CA ALA A 15 -9.01 14.56 -10.92
C ALA A 15 -9.69 14.27 -9.56
N VAL A 16 -9.80 12.98 -9.21
CA VAL A 16 -10.20 12.56 -7.87
C VAL A 16 -9.15 13.04 -6.86
N GLY A 17 -9.58 13.53 -5.69
CA GLY A 17 -8.65 14.07 -4.69
C GLY A 17 -7.70 13.02 -4.11
N ARG A 18 -8.20 11.82 -3.80
CA ARG A 18 -7.38 10.73 -3.29
C ARG A 18 -7.93 9.36 -3.67
N ILE A 19 -7.05 8.43 -4.02
CA ILE A 19 -7.34 7.00 -4.10
C ILE A 19 -6.40 6.27 -3.13
N THR A 20 -6.94 5.28 -2.40
CA THR A 20 -6.13 4.36 -1.60
C THR A 20 -6.45 2.93 -2.02
N GLY A 21 -5.49 2.26 -2.65
CA GLY A 21 -5.60 0.90 -3.11
C GLY A 21 -5.24 -0.08 -2.00
N LEU A 22 -6.24 -0.77 -1.45
CA LEU A 22 -6.07 -1.80 -0.43
C LEU A 22 -5.83 -3.15 -1.12
N ASP A 23 -4.58 -3.59 -1.08
CA ASP A 23 -4.04 -4.78 -1.74
C ASP A 23 -4.58 -4.99 -3.16
N PRO A 24 -4.23 -4.08 -4.11
CA PRO A 24 -4.79 -4.10 -5.45
C PRO A 24 -4.57 -5.47 -6.11
N ALA A 25 -5.62 -6.00 -6.76
CA ALA A 25 -5.55 -7.33 -7.35
C ALA A 25 -4.40 -7.46 -8.37
N GLY A 26 -3.63 -8.53 -8.26
CA GLY A 26 -2.56 -8.92 -9.18
C GLY A 26 -3.06 -9.69 -10.40
N PRO A 27 -3.85 -10.78 -10.24
CA PRO A 27 -4.34 -11.57 -11.36
C PRO A 27 -5.05 -10.70 -12.40
N SER A 28 -4.65 -10.83 -13.67
CA SER A 28 -5.14 -10.01 -14.80
C SER A 28 -4.74 -8.53 -14.81
N PHE A 29 -4.01 -8.02 -13.80
CA PHE A 29 -3.62 -6.60 -13.73
C PHE A 29 -2.10 -6.37 -13.62
N THR A 30 -1.30 -7.33 -13.17
CA THR A 30 0.14 -7.12 -12.96
C THR A 30 0.89 -6.66 -14.22
N TYR A 31 0.53 -7.22 -15.38
CA TYR A 31 1.24 -7.03 -16.65
C TYR A 31 0.47 -6.20 -17.67
N VAL A 32 -0.72 -5.70 -17.32
CA VAL A 32 -1.46 -4.80 -18.20
C VAL A 32 -0.92 -3.37 -18.10
N THR A 33 -1.15 -2.59 -19.14
CA THR A 33 -0.76 -1.17 -19.15
C THR A 33 -1.53 -0.39 -18.08
N SER A 34 -0.97 0.73 -17.62
CA SER A 34 -1.57 1.58 -16.58
C SER A 34 -2.99 2.02 -16.93
N SER A 35 -3.37 2.07 -18.21
CA SER A 35 -4.74 2.34 -18.67
C SER A 35 -5.79 1.37 -18.13
N TYR A 36 -5.41 0.12 -17.81
CA TYR A 36 -6.33 -0.96 -17.42
C TYR A 36 -6.23 -1.38 -15.95
N ARG A 37 -5.46 -0.67 -15.13
CA ARG A 37 -5.25 -0.96 -13.71
C ARG A 37 -5.11 0.32 -12.90
N LEU A 38 -5.07 0.24 -11.58
CA LEU A 38 -4.72 1.40 -10.75
C LEU A 38 -3.32 1.93 -11.14
N SER A 39 -3.21 3.25 -11.20
CA SER A 39 -1.97 3.97 -11.46
C SER A 39 -1.90 5.24 -10.62
N GLU A 40 -0.68 5.73 -10.39
CA GLU A 40 -0.40 6.97 -9.67
C GLU A 40 -1.08 8.21 -10.25
N ASN A 41 -1.42 8.20 -11.53
CA ASN A 41 -2.07 9.31 -12.24
C ASN A 41 -3.61 9.28 -12.15
N ASP A 42 -4.20 8.32 -11.43
CA ASP A 42 -5.66 8.16 -11.38
C ASP A 42 -6.34 9.14 -10.40
N ALA A 43 -5.56 9.84 -9.59
CA ALA A 43 -6.00 10.86 -8.64
C ALA A 43 -4.87 11.87 -8.40
N VAL A 44 -5.17 12.96 -7.69
CA VAL A 44 -4.15 13.89 -7.19
C VAL A 44 -3.17 13.14 -6.27
N ASN A 45 -3.71 12.33 -5.37
CA ASN A 45 -2.97 11.52 -4.41
C ASN A 45 -3.36 10.04 -4.52
N VAL A 46 -2.40 9.15 -4.75
CA VAL A 46 -2.61 7.69 -4.84
C VAL A 46 -1.65 6.99 -3.89
N ALA A 47 -2.21 6.33 -2.88
CA ALA A 47 -1.48 5.44 -1.99
C ALA A 47 -1.89 3.99 -2.23
N THR A 48 -0.98 3.04 -1.99
CA THR A 48 -1.32 1.61 -1.96
C THR A 48 -0.83 0.95 -0.68
N ILE A 49 -1.54 -0.09 -0.24
CA ILE A 49 -1.12 -0.96 0.85
C ILE A 49 -1.07 -2.37 0.27
N ILE A 50 0.14 -2.92 0.14
CA ILE A 50 0.37 -4.23 -0.46
C ILE A 50 0.66 -5.22 0.65
N THR A 51 -0.19 -6.23 0.81
CA THR A 51 -0.09 -7.23 1.90
C THR A 51 -0.08 -8.67 1.39
N ASP A 52 -0.28 -8.90 0.09
CA ASP A 52 -0.32 -10.25 -0.48
C ASP A 52 0.30 -10.30 -1.89
N SER A 53 1.50 -9.76 -2.05
CA SER A 53 2.24 -9.82 -3.32
C SER A 53 2.39 -11.26 -3.80
N TYR A 54 2.15 -11.49 -5.10
CA TYR A 54 2.21 -12.81 -5.76
C TYR A 54 1.09 -13.79 -5.36
N GLY A 55 0.26 -13.46 -4.37
CA GLY A 55 -0.98 -14.16 -4.05
C GLY A 55 -2.14 -13.64 -4.89
N TYR A 56 -3.11 -13.01 -4.24
CA TYR A 56 -4.16 -12.22 -4.90
C TYR A 56 -3.73 -10.78 -5.15
N GLY A 57 -2.77 -10.26 -4.39
CA GLY A 57 -2.25 -8.90 -4.51
C GLY A 57 -1.22 -8.74 -5.65
N ILE A 58 -1.14 -7.53 -6.16
CA ILE A 58 -0.16 -7.13 -7.16
C ILE A 58 1.25 -7.07 -6.56
N ASN A 59 2.27 -7.47 -7.32
CA ASN A 59 3.67 -7.46 -6.90
C ASN A 59 4.43 -6.23 -7.41
N ARG A 60 3.74 -5.10 -7.58
CA ARG A 60 4.31 -3.86 -8.11
C ARG A 60 3.73 -2.65 -7.38
N SER A 61 4.58 -1.67 -7.14
CA SER A 61 4.19 -0.33 -6.71
C SER A 61 3.33 0.35 -7.79
N LEU A 62 2.16 0.86 -7.40
CA LEU A 62 1.21 1.49 -8.32
C LEU A 62 0.90 2.95 -8.01
N GLY A 63 1.08 3.36 -6.76
CA GLY A 63 0.81 4.72 -6.29
C GLY A 63 2.08 5.55 -6.18
N GLN A 64 1.88 6.83 -5.86
CA GLN A 64 2.97 7.73 -5.46
C GLN A 64 3.58 7.26 -4.14
N VAL A 65 2.75 6.74 -3.23
CA VAL A 65 3.15 6.17 -1.94
C VAL A 65 2.71 4.71 -1.89
N ASN A 66 3.63 3.80 -1.61
CA ASN A 66 3.33 2.37 -1.55
C ASN A 66 3.80 1.84 -0.20
N PHE A 67 2.86 1.37 0.61
CA PHE A 67 3.15 0.74 1.89
C PHE A 67 3.23 -0.77 1.70
N LEU A 68 4.34 -1.37 2.13
CA LEU A 68 4.58 -2.80 2.07
C LEU A 68 4.83 -3.36 3.48
N PRO A 69 3.77 -3.48 4.33
CA PRO A 69 3.86 -4.16 5.62
C PRO A 69 4.47 -5.56 5.48
N ASN A 70 5.49 -5.84 6.30
CA ASN A 70 6.22 -7.10 6.30
C ASN A 70 6.75 -7.47 4.90
N GLY A 71 7.15 -6.44 4.13
CA GLY A 71 7.65 -6.56 2.76
C GLY A 71 6.56 -6.80 1.71
N GLY A 72 5.29 -6.67 2.07
CA GLY A 72 4.15 -6.96 1.20
C GLY A 72 3.98 -8.45 0.88
N SER A 73 4.58 -9.31 1.71
CA SER A 73 4.58 -10.76 1.58
C SER A 73 3.18 -11.37 1.72
N ALA A 74 2.89 -12.39 0.91
CA ALA A 74 1.71 -13.26 1.05
C ALA A 74 1.62 -14.03 2.38
N SER A 75 2.69 -14.00 3.19
CA SER A 75 2.73 -14.59 4.52
C SER A 75 2.79 -13.49 5.59
N GLN A 76 1.67 -12.78 5.77
CA GLN A 76 1.56 -11.76 6.82
C GLN A 76 1.59 -12.43 8.21
N PRO A 77 2.15 -11.77 9.24
CA PRO A 77 2.16 -12.31 10.60
C PRO A 77 0.75 -12.74 11.07
N GLY A 78 0.64 -13.98 11.56
CA GLY A 78 -0.63 -14.57 12.01
C GLY A 78 -1.57 -15.06 10.90
N CYS A 79 -1.15 -15.01 9.64
CA CYS A 79 -1.90 -15.57 8.51
C CYS A 79 -1.28 -16.89 8.02
N TYR A 80 -2.13 -17.89 7.76
CA TYR A 80 -1.73 -19.21 7.26
C TYR A 80 -2.26 -19.51 5.86
N ILE A 81 -3.07 -18.60 5.30
CA ILE A 81 -3.65 -18.69 3.96
C ILE A 81 -3.62 -17.31 3.30
N VAL A 82 -3.52 -17.30 1.97
CA VAL A 82 -3.42 -16.10 1.11
C VAL A 82 -4.57 -15.12 1.36
N VAL A 83 -5.81 -15.61 1.50
CA VAL A 83 -6.99 -14.78 1.79
C VAL A 83 -6.84 -13.96 3.08
N CYS A 84 -6.17 -14.50 4.10
CA CYS A 84 -5.93 -13.76 5.35
C CYS A 84 -4.98 -12.58 5.11
N SER A 85 -3.88 -12.82 4.40
CA SER A 85 -2.91 -11.79 4.04
C SER A 85 -3.52 -10.71 3.15
N HIS A 86 -4.35 -11.10 2.17
CA HIS A 86 -5.08 -10.16 1.30
C HIS A 86 -5.99 -9.23 2.13
N ASN A 87 -6.73 -9.79 3.10
CA ASN A 87 -7.60 -9.00 3.97
C ASN A 87 -6.85 -8.12 4.98
N ARG A 88 -5.54 -8.29 5.18
CA ARG A 88 -4.75 -7.44 6.10
C ARG A 88 -4.74 -5.98 5.68
N ALA A 89 -4.73 -5.67 4.39
CA ALA A 89 -4.70 -4.27 3.93
C ALA A 89 -5.88 -3.47 4.49
N CYS A 90 -7.09 -4.05 4.49
CA CYS A 90 -8.27 -3.41 5.08
C CYS A 90 -8.13 -3.20 6.60
N LEU A 91 -7.60 -4.20 7.30
CA LEU A 91 -7.42 -4.14 8.76
C LEU A 91 -6.36 -3.10 9.16
N PHE A 92 -5.22 -3.08 8.47
CA PHE A 92 -4.16 -2.10 8.71
C PHE A 92 -4.62 -0.68 8.38
N PHE A 93 -5.33 -0.49 7.27
CA PHE A 93 -5.87 0.82 6.91
C PHE A 93 -6.87 1.33 7.96
N THR A 94 -7.79 0.47 8.40
CA THR A 94 -8.79 0.84 9.42
C THR A 94 -8.12 1.21 10.74
N GLU A 95 -7.16 0.42 11.22
CA GLU A 95 -6.41 0.73 12.44
C GLU A 95 -5.53 1.98 12.30
N GLY A 96 -4.98 2.23 11.10
CA GLY A 96 -4.19 3.42 10.76
C GLY A 96 -5.01 4.70 10.57
N ILE A 97 -6.30 4.60 10.27
CA ILE A 97 -7.21 5.77 10.32
C ILE A 97 -7.44 6.18 11.79
N LEU A 98 -7.59 5.20 12.67
CA LEU A 98 -7.87 5.43 14.09
C LEU A 98 -6.62 5.83 14.89
N SER A 99 -5.42 5.55 14.36
CA SER A 99 -4.16 5.84 15.03
C SER A 99 -3.03 6.12 14.03
N ASN A 100 -2.12 7.03 14.38
CA ASN A 100 -0.92 7.28 13.58
C ASN A 100 0.24 6.32 13.94
N ASN A 101 -0.07 5.12 14.45
CA ASN A 101 0.93 4.20 15.01
C ASN A 101 1.57 3.27 13.97
N PHE A 102 1.08 3.25 12.72
CA PHE A 102 1.77 2.57 11.62
C PHE A 102 2.83 3.47 11.03
N VAL A 103 3.88 3.73 11.81
CA VAL A 103 5.04 4.47 11.34
C VAL A 103 5.84 3.60 10.38
N THR A 104 6.01 4.12 9.18
CA THR A 104 6.67 3.44 8.07
C THR A 104 7.95 4.15 7.70
N ARG A 105 8.82 3.49 6.93
CA ARG A 105 10.11 4.04 6.54
C ARG A 105 10.41 3.80 5.09
N GLN A 106 10.80 4.87 4.40
CA GLN A 106 11.17 4.80 2.99
C GLN A 106 12.43 3.94 2.84
N CYS A 107 12.43 3.00 1.90
CA CYS A 107 13.59 2.18 1.64
C CYS A 107 13.55 1.63 0.21
N SER A 108 14.68 1.18 -0.33
CA SER A 108 14.73 0.59 -1.68
C SER A 108 14.26 -0.87 -1.71
N SER A 109 14.27 -1.56 -0.58
CA SER A 109 13.79 -2.94 -0.45
C SER A 109 13.47 -3.28 1.00
N TYR A 110 12.61 -4.29 1.18
CA TYR A 110 12.33 -4.82 2.51
C TYR A 110 13.56 -5.44 3.18
N THR A 111 14.50 -6.01 2.40
CA THR A 111 15.76 -6.55 2.93
C THR A 111 16.59 -5.46 3.59
N TYR A 112 16.75 -4.31 2.94
CA TYR A 112 17.52 -3.19 3.50
C TYR A 112 16.80 -2.55 4.71
N TYR A 113 15.48 -2.52 4.67
CA TYR A 113 14.67 -2.11 5.82
C TYR A 113 14.91 -3.04 7.02
N SER A 114 14.83 -4.35 6.80
CA SER A 114 14.99 -5.38 7.84
C SER A 114 16.39 -5.42 8.44
N LEU A 115 17.41 -5.11 7.64
CA LEU A 115 18.80 -4.96 8.10
C LEU A 115 19.06 -3.63 8.83
N GLY A 116 18.07 -2.73 8.90
CA GLY A 116 18.21 -1.42 9.55
C GLY A 116 19.05 -0.40 8.76
N LEU A 117 19.32 -0.66 7.48
CA LEU A 117 20.16 0.21 6.65
C LEU A 117 19.45 1.51 6.27
N CYS A 118 18.13 1.51 6.25
CA CYS A 118 17.32 2.69 5.92
C CYS A 118 16.98 3.54 7.15
N ARG A 119 17.68 3.40 8.29
CA ARG A 119 17.26 4.00 9.57
C ARG A 119 17.15 5.53 9.58
N GLY A 120 17.92 6.22 8.74
CA GLY A 120 17.88 7.69 8.61
C GLY A 120 16.90 8.21 7.55
N ASN A 121 16.19 7.31 6.85
CA ASN A 121 15.32 7.70 5.74
C ASN A 121 14.01 8.33 6.24
N PRO A 122 13.34 9.12 5.38
CA PRO A 122 12.04 9.71 5.69
C PRO A 122 11.02 8.68 6.16
N GLN A 123 10.14 9.13 7.05
CA GLN A 123 9.03 8.36 7.58
C GLN A 123 7.71 8.87 7.02
N ASN A 124 6.76 7.96 6.90
CA ASN A 124 5.39 8.26 6.54
C ASN A 124 4.46 7.41 7.40
N VAL A 125 3.16 7.73 7.45
CA VAL A 125 2.20 7.01 8.27
C VAL A 125 1.19 6.32 7.36
N LEU A 126 1.01 5.01 7.56
CA LEU A 126 -0.05 4.26 6.88
C LEU A 126 -1.39 4.60 7.57
N GLY A 127 -2.34 5.13 6.80
CA GLY A 127 -3.66 5.51 7.31
C GLY A 127 -4.23 6.70 6.56
N GLU A 128 -4.92 7.59 7.27
CA GLU A 128 -5.44 8.82 6.68
C GLU A 128 -4.36 9.90 6.49
N ASN A 129 -3.44 10.05 7.46
CA ASN A 129 -2.47 11.15 7.47
C ASN A 129 -1.19 10.85 6.66
N VAL A 130 -1.34 10.35 5.44
CA VAL A 130 -0.22 10.07 4.52
C VAL A 130 0.36 11.38 4.02
N ASP A 131 1.69 11.55 4.15
CA ASP A 131 2.42 12.64 3.53
C ASP A 131 2.75 12.29 2.06
N PHE A 132 2.03 12.90 1.13
CA PHE A 132 2.23 12.68 -0.31
C PHE A 132 3.39 13.50 -0.91
N SER A 133 4.08 14.35 -0.13
CA SER A 133 5.34 14.95 -0.56
C SER A 133 6.48 13.94 -0.59
N LEU A 134 6.34 12.84 0.16
CA LEU A 134 7.29 11.74 0.23
C LEU A 134 6.79 10.57 -0.61
N THR A 135 7.41 10.33 -1.77
CA THR A 135 7.01 9.28 -2.71
C THR A 135 7.90 8.05 -2.65
N GLY A 136 7.43 6.92 -3.19
CA GLY A 136 8.14 5.66 -3.26
C GLY A 136 7.60 4.61 -2.29
N ASP A 137 8.49 3.69 -1.92
CA ASP A 137 8.13 2.49 -1.17
C ASP A 137 8.51 2.61 0.31
N PHE A 138 7.54 2.31 1.16
CA PHE A 138 7.61 2.44 2.61
C PHE A 138 7.35 1.09 3.27
N TYR A 139 8.22 0.73 4.20
CA TYR A 139 8.19 -0.57 4.88
C TYR A 139 7.98 -0.40 6.39
N LEU A 140 7.39 -1.42 6.98
CA LEU A 140 7.14 -1.55 8.41
C LEU A 140 6.97 -3.04 8.75
N ASN A 141 7.17 -3.38 10.02
CA ASN A 141 6.76 -4.68 10.56
C ASN A 141 5.45 -4.52 11.35
N THR A 142 4.67 -5.59 11.43
CA THR A 142 3.41 -5.60 12.18
C THR A 142 3.32 -6.80 13.13
N ASN A 143 2.46 -6.69 14.14
CA ASN A 143 2.11 -7.82 15.00
C ASN A 143 1.22 -8.84 14.26
N ALA A 144 1.12 -10.05 14.83
CA ALA A 144 0.23 -11.10 14.32
C ALA A 144 -1.26 -10.87 14.66
N ARG A 145 -1.55 -10.02 15.65
CA ARG A 145 -2.90 -9.71 16.16
C ARG A 145 -3.02 -8.20 16.41
N SER A 146 -4.24 -7.69 16.42
CA SER A 146 -4.49 -6.28 16.72
C SER A 146 -4.16 -5.99 18.21
N PRO A 147 -3.56 -4.83 18.54
CA PRO A 147 -3.09 -3.80 17.62
C PRO A 147 -1.93 -4.29 16.76
N TYR A 148 -2.06 -4.13 15.44
CA TYR A 148 -1.07 -4.60 14.47
C TYR A 148 0.13 -3.64 14.41
N ALA A 149 -0.11 -2.36 14.61
CA ALA A 149 0.92 -1.34 14.70
C ALA A 149 1.91 -1.62 15.86
N GLN A 150 3.18 -1.25 15.66
CA GLN A 150 4.25 -1.43 16.66
C GLN A 150 4.74 -0.13 17.29
N GLY A 151 4.26 1.03 16.83
CA GLY A 151 4.74 2.35 17.27
C GLY A 151 5.77 2.92 16.32
#